data_AF-A0A5A8E587-F1
#
_entry.id   AF-A0A5A8E587-F1
#
_cell.length_a   1.000
_cell.length_b   1.000
_cell.length_c   1.000
_cell.angle_alpha   90.00
_cell.angle_beta   90.00
_cell.angle_gamma   90.00
#
_symmetry.space_group_name_H-M   'P 1'
#
loop_
_entity.id
_entity.type
_entity.pdbx_description
1 polymer ?
#
loop_
_entity_poly.entity_id
_entity_poly.type
_entity_poly.pdbx_seq_one_letter_code
_entity_poly.pdbx_strand_id
1 'polypeptide(L)'
;MPEGRFVVAAAGAGADNWLAEVLAVPADRVHAGGAAGEGLPDGVALEDSRAPGAFSAFLGRGPKAALWIQFPSGPRCNRWVLFLRVAQAPSSTVDRVMRGTLEEHASALTAAEAEIARLTREKDEASAAAEAAAAESAEQAARLARERDEAVAEAEAEIARLTREKDEASAASEAAAAESAEQAARLAREKDEASAASEAEIARLAREKDEASAASEAEIARLAREKDEASAAAEAAAAESAEQAARLAREKDEAVAEAEAEIARLAREKDEASAAAEAAAAESAEQAARLAREKDEASAASEAEIARLAREKDEASAASEAEIARLTREKDEARATADGAKSDSHAALAEATKVAADLDAELQETKAKLAETCSSRDEMDLAHSADLSTAQERMRGAELALRESRARESRLEARVMSLEQADQESVRARHELEATRRELESAESRAMALQLHMEEMEQSSDAERKLASVMKALESTQPSTYRMIQNVISAEPAKVSSAEGRLAQSLTRSRPLDEVPA
;
A
#
# COMPACT_ATOMS: atom_id res chain seq x y z
N MET A 1 -79.63 105.71 -6.48
CA MET A 1 -79.52 107.18 -6.38
C MET A 1 -80.34 107.65 -5.19
N PRO A 2 -79.73 107.74 -4.00
CA PRO A 2 -80.26 108.49 -2.88
C PRO A 2 -79.77 109.95 -2.98
N GLU A 3 -80.70 110.90 -2.91
CA GLU A 3 -80.45 112.34 -2.70
C GLU A 3 -79.32 112.97 -3.54
N GLY A 4 -79.53 113.05 -4.87
CA GLY A 4 -78.61 113.74 -5.78
C GLY A 4 -79.12 115.14 -6.13
N ARG A 5 -78.31 116.17 -5.86
CA ARG A 5 -78.47 117.50 -6.46
C ARG A 5 -77.91 117.45 -7.88
N PHE A 6 -78.70 117.84 -8.88
CA PHE A 6 -78.25 117.86 -10.27
C PHE A 6 -78.20 119.30 -10.78
N VAL A 7 -77.11 119.67 -11.44
CA VAL A 7 -76.99 120.96 -12.13
C VAL A 7 -77.50 120.76 -13.56
N VAL A 8 -78.49 121.54 -14.00
CA VAL A 8 -78.98 121.52 -15.38
C VAL A 8 -78.67 122.88 -16.01
N ALA A 9 -77.51 122.99 -16.65
CA ALA A 9 -77.13 124.20 -17.39
C ALA A 9 -77.75 124.16 -18.81
N ALA A 10 -78.53 125.19 -19.15
CA ALA A 10 -79.06 125.37 -20.50
C ALA A 10 -78.07 126.16 -21.36
N ALA A 11 -77.51 125.53 -22.40
CA ALA A 11 -76.57 126.19 -23.32
C ALA A 11 -77.30 127.17 -24.24
N GLY A 12 -77.17 128.48 -23.97
CA GLY A 12 -77.65 129.55 -24.85
C GLY A 12 -77.25 130.93 -24.30
N ALA A 13 -76.69 131.78 -25.17
CA ALA A 13 -76.18 133.10 -24.79
C ALA A 13 -77.28 133.95 -24.13
N GLY A 14 -77.08 134.27 -22.84
CA GLY A 14 -78.05 135.00 -22.00
C GLY A 14 -78.95 134.12 -21.11
N ALA A 15 -78.72 132.81 -21.03
CA ALA A 15 -79.53 131.90 -20.21
C ALA A 15 -78.96 131.74 -18.80
N ASP A 16 -79.81 132.00 -17.81
CA ASP A 16 -79.56 131.74 -16.39
C ASP A 16 -79.26 130.26 -16.12
N ASN A 17 -78.27 129.96 -15.26
CA ASN A 17 -77.94 128.59 -14.86
C ASN A 17 -78.91 128.10 -13.79
N TRP A 18 -79.58 126.96 -14.03
CA TRP A 18 -80.55 126.40 -13.10
C TRP A 18 -80.03 125.12 -12.44
N LEU A 19 -80.11 125.07 -11.12
CA LEU A 19 -79.89 123.87 -10.31
C LEU A 19 -81.24 123.22 -10.06
N ALA A 20 -81.39 121.96 -10.43
CA ALA A 20 -82.56 121.17 -10.10
C ALA A 20 -82.20 120.23 -8.94
N GLU A 21 -82.66 120.58 -7.74
CA GLU A 21 -82.62 119.66 -6.60
C GLU A 21 -83.87 118.79 -6.66
N VAL A 22 -83.67 117.49 -6.80
CA VAL A 22 -84.74 116.49 -6.86
C VAL A 22 -84.86 115.83 -5.49
N LEU A 23 -85.90 116.22 -4.75
CA LEU A 23 -86.26 115.63 -3.46
C LEU A 23 -87.29 114.53 -3.68
N ALA A 24 -86.92 113.27 -3.43
CA ALA A 24 -87.85 112.15 -3.47
C ALA A 24 -88.54 112.00 -2.11
N VAL A 25 -89.85 112.22 -2.04
CA VAL A 25 -90.66 112.05 -0.82
C VAL A 25 -91.62 110.86 -0.98
N PRO A 26 -91.71 109.93 -0.01
CA PRO A 26 -92.66 108.82 -0.04
C PRO A 26 -94.12 109.32 -0.06
N ALA A 27 -94.96 108.80 -0.97
CA ALA A 27 -96.31 109.30 -1.20
C ALA A 27 -97.33 108.94 -0.12
N ASP A 28 -97.01 108.03 0.79
CA ASP A 28 -97.77 107.74 2.01
C ASP A 28 -97.82 108.94 2.97
N ARG A 29 -96.95 109.94 2.77
CA ARG A 29 -96.99 111.22 3.50
C ARG A 29 -97.88 112.29 2.86
N VAL A 30 -98.62 111.99 1.78
CA VAL A 30 -99.52 112.93 1.09
C VAL A 30 -100.97 112.45 1.21
N HIS A 31 -101.79 113.12 2.04
CA HIS A 31 -103.16 112.69 2.33
C HIS A 31 -104.15 112.97 1.16
N ALA A 32 -105.10 112.05 1.00
CA ALA A 32 -106.06 112.01 -0.11
C ALA A 32 -107.24 112.98 0.13
N GLY A 33 -107.28 114.03 -0.69
CA GLY A 33 -108.26 115.12 -0.61
C GLY A 33 -107.48 116.42 -0.70
N GLY A 34 -107.58 117.12 -1.83
CA GLY A 34 -106.76 118.29 -2.17
C GLY A 34 -106.84 119.41 -1.15
N ALA A 35 -106.02 119.31 -0.12
CA ALA A 35 -105.55 120.34 0.81
C ALA A 35 -104.53 119.64 1.73
N ALA A 36 -103.27 119.57 1.30
CA ALA A 36 -102.19 119.32 2.25
C ALA A 36 -102.08 120.57 3.13
N GLY A 37 -102.54 120.45 4.38
CA GLY A 37 -102.34 121.46 5.40
C GLY A 37 -100.85 121.75 5.60
N GLU A 38 -100.54 123.04 5.68
CA GLU A 38 -99.29 123.68 6.15
C GLU A 38 -97.97 122.98 5.81
N GLY A 39 -97.25 123.50 4.80
CA GLY A 39 -95.80 123.23 4.68
C GLY A 39 -95.22 123.13 3.28
N LEU A 40 -96.01 123.34 2.22
CA LEU A 40 -95.47 123.41 0.85
C LEU A 40 -95.32 124.87 0.41
N PRO A 41 -94.10 125.32 0.05
CA PRO A 41 -93.83 126.71 -0.30
C PRO A 41 -94.55 127.13 -1.59
N ASP A 42 -94.95 128.40 -1.64
CA ASP A 42 -95.63 129.02 -2.78
C ASP A 42 -94.88 128.74 -4.10
N GLY A 43 -95.61 128.25 -5.11
CA GLY A 43 -95.10 128.06 -6.48
C GLY A 43 -95.03 126.61 -7.00
N VAL A 44 -95.49 125.61 -6.22
CA VAL A 44 -95.52 124.20 -6.67
C VAL A 44 -96.86 123.86 -7.34
N ALA A 45 -96.83 123.48 -8.63
CA ALA A 45 -97.99 123.02 -9.38
C ALA A 45 -98.03 121.47 -9.44
N LEU A 46 -99.23 120.88 -9.29
CA LEU A 46 -99.46 119.43 -9.33
C LEU A 46 -100.29 119.08 -10.57
N GLU A 47 -99.77 118.27 -11.49
CA GLU A 47 -100.53 117.72 -12.63
C GLU A 47 -100.57 116.18 -12.53
N ASP A 48 -101.77 115.61 -12.52
CA ASP A 48 -102.03 114.17 -12.44
C ASP A 48 -102.18 113.58 -13.85
N SER A 49 -101.23 112.76 -14.31
CA SER A 49 -101.29 112.14 -15.65
C SER A 49 -101.27 110.60 -15.56
N ARG A 50 -102.26 109.98 -16.22
CA ARG A 50 -102.50 108.52 -16.26
C ARG A 50 -102.22 107.96 -17.66
N ALA A 51 -100.99 107.52 -17.94
CA ALA A 51 -100.65 106.54 -19.00
C ALA A 51 -99.17 106.10 -18.90
N PRO A 52 -98.70 104.97 -19.50
CA PRO A 52 -97.40 104.34 -19.22
C PRO A 52 -96.35 104.30 -20.39
N GLY A 53 -95.04 104.42 -20.09
CA GLY A 53 -93.89 103.83 -20.84
C GLY A 53 -92.74 104.73 -21.38
N ALA A 54 -91.47 104.35 -21.12
CA ALA A 54 -90.14 104.81 -21.62
C ALA A 54 -89.48 106.12 -21.06
N PHE A 55 -88.14 106.08 -20.83
CA PHE A 55 -87.33 107.15 -20.21
C PHE A 55 -86.75 108.12 -21.24
N SER A 56 -87.26 109.34 -21.27
CA SER A 56 -86.61 110.44 -21.96
C SER A 56 -87.10 111.77 -21.38
N ALA A 57 -86.20 112.57 -20.81
CA ALA A 57 -86.52 113.91 -20.33
C ALA A 57 -86.24 114.93 -21.44
N PHE A 58 -87.28 115.58 -21.94
CA PHE A 58 -87.16 116.64 -22.94
C PHE A 58 -87.66 117.97 -22.38
N LEU A 59 -86.82 119.00 -22.47
CA LEU A 59 -87.17 120.37 -22.12
C LEU A 59 -87.81 121.03 -23.35
N GLY A 60 -89.14 121.12 -23.39
CA GLY A 60 -89.86 121.79 -24.49
C GLY A 60 -89.68 123.30 -24.42
N ARG A 61 -89.20 123.92 -25.52
CA ARG A 61 -89.11 125.39 -25.63
C ARG A 61 -90.50 126.00 -25.90
N GLY A 62 -91.10 126.61 -24.87
CA GLY A 62 -92.31 127.40 -24.96
C GLY A 62 -92.49 128.29 -23.71
N PRO A 63 -93.35 129.33 -23.75
CA PRO A 63 -93.47 130.34 -22.68
C PRO A 63 -94.06 129.83 -21.35
N LYS A 64 -94.38 128.53 -21.24
CA LYS A 64 -94.62 127.83 -19.98
C LYS A 64 -93.78 126.55 -20.02
N ALA A 65 -92.64 126.53 -19.31
CA ALA A 65 -91.79 125.35 -19.23
C ALA A 65 -92.46 124.32 -18.32
N ALA A 66 -93.00 123.25 -18.91
CA ALA A 66 -93.56 122.12 -18.17
C ALA A 66 -92.58 120.95 -18.23
N LEU A 67 -92.17 120.45 -17.06
CA LEU A 67 -91.37 119.24 -16.92
C LEU A 67 -92.32 118.05 -16.72
N TRP A 68 -92.49 117.25 -17.76
CA TRP A 68 -93.35 116.07 -17.72
C TRP A 68 -92.51 114.85 -17.31
N ILE A 69 -92.90 114.20 -16.20
CA ILE A 69 -92.21 113.03 -15.64
C ILE A 69 -93.19 111.87 -15.63
N GLN A 70 -92.81 110.74 -16.23
CA GLN A 70 -93.65 109.55 -16.36
C GLN A 70 -92.93 108.35 -15.73
N PHE A 71 -93.62 107.60 -14.85
CA PHE A 71 -93.01 106.57 -14.00
C PHE A 71 -93.19 105.13 -14.55
N PRO A 72 -92.24 104.21 -14.29
CA PRO A 72 -92.36 102.81 -14.68
C PRO A 72 -93.31 102.01 -13.75
N SER A 73 -94.11 101.13 -14.36
CA SER A 73 -95.05 100.23 -13.67
C SER A 73 -94.43 98.87 -13.34
N GLY A 74 -94.38 98.53 -12.05
CA GLY A 74 -94.17 97.20 -11.51
C GLY A 74 -94.99 97.04 -10.21
N PRO A 75 -95.40 95.82 -9.81
CA PRO A 75 -96.39 95.61 -8.75
C PRO A 75 -95.93 95.97 -7.32
N ARG A 76 -94.77 96.63 -7.18
CA ARG A 76 -94.23 97.17 -5.91
C ARG A 76 -93.56 98.53 -6.10
N CYS A 77 -94.10 99.39 -6.97
CA CYS A 77 -93.64 100.77 -7.08
C CYS A 77 -94.12 101.55 -5.85
N ASN A 78 -93.22 101.73 -4.88
CA ASN A 78 -93.35 102.76 -3.85
C ASN A 78 -93.69 104.05 -4.57
N ARG A 79 -94.85 104.61 -4.25
CA ARG A 79 -95.36 105.82 -4.86
C ARG A 79 -94.48 106.94 -4.30
N TRP A 80 -93.66 107.57 -5.13
CA TRP A 80 -92.78 108.69 -4.72
C TRP A 80 -93.31 109.97 -5.35
N VAL A 81 -93.40 111.03 -4.56
CA VAL A 81 -93.61 112.39 -5.05
C VAL A 81 -92.23 113.02 -5.20
N LEU A 82 -91.89 113.43 -6.42
CA LEU A 82 -90.66 114.15 -6.71
C LEU A 82 -90.94 115.64 -6.59
N PHE A 83 -90.32 116.30 -5.62
CA PHE A 83 -90.27 117.75 -5.56
C PHE A 83 -89.05 118.23 -6.31
N LEU A 84 -89.26 118.98 -7.39
CA LEU A 84 -88.19 119.67 -8.07
C LEU A 84 -88.10 121.09 -7.57
N ARG A 85 -87.04 121.37 -6.81
CA ARG A 85 -86.66 122.74 -6.49
C ARG A 85 -85.67 123.18 -7.56
N VAL A 86 -86.16 123.97 -8.50
CA VAL A 86 -85.32 124.59 -9.52
C VAL A 86 -84.92 125.98 -9.01
N ALA A 87 -83.64 126.15 -8.67
CA ALA A 87 -83.09 127.41 -8.19
C ALA A 87 -81.91 127.83 -9.06
N GLN A 88 -81.82 129.12 -9.37
CA GLN A 88 -80.70 129.65 -10.13
C GLN A 88 -79.41 129.51 -9.30
N ALA A 89 -78.42 128.75 -9.80
CA ALA A 89 -77.16 128.54 -9.08
C ALA A 89 -76.04 129.40 -9.68
N PRO A 90 -75.23 130.07 -8.84
CA PRO A 90 -74.09 130.83 -9.31
C PRO A 90 -73.03 129.89 -9.93
N SER A 91 -72.44 130.31 -11.06
CA SER A 91 -71.51 129.51 -11.88
C SER A 91 -70.33 128.91 -11.10
N SER A 92 -69.90 129.53 -10.00
CA SER A 92 -68.82 129.04 -9.13
C SER A 92 -69.08 127.67 -8.50
N THR A 93 -70.34 127.28 -8.35
CA THR A 93 -70.71 125.99 -7.74
C THR A 93 -70.58 124.85 -8.74
N VAL A 94 -70.82 125.12 -10.03
CA VAL A 94 -70.73 124.12 -11.11
C VAL A 94 -69.27 123.76 -11.38
N ASP A 95 -68.38 124.76 -11.42
CA ASP A 95 -66.94 124.55 -11.63
C ASP A 95 -66.30 123.72 -10.52
N ARG A 96 -66.78 123.86 -9.27
CA ARG A 96 -66.24 123.10 -8.13
C ARG A 96 -66.60 121.62 -8.21
N VAL A 97 -67.83 121.30 -8.62
CA VAL A 97 -68.30 119.91 -8.72
C VAL A 97 -67.62 119.19 -9.88
N MET A 98 -67.50 119.83 -11.06
CA MET A 98 -66.84 119.22 -12.23
C MET A 98 -65.32 119.08 -12.04
N ARG A 99 -64.68 120.01 -11.31
CA ARG A 99 -63.24 119.92 -11.02
C ARG A 99 -62.94 118.80 -10.02
N GLY A 100 -63.76 118.64 -8.98
CA GLY A 100 -63.60 117.56 -8.00
C GLY A 100 -63.72 116.16 -8.63
N THR A 101 -64.70 115.94 -9.50
CA THR A 101 -64.87 114.63 -10.16
C THR A 101 -63.75 114.32 -11.17
N LEU A 102 -63.26 115.33 -11.91
CA LEU A 102 -62.14 115.14 -12.83
C LEU A 102 -60.81 114.89 -12.10
N GLU A 103 -60.57 115.56 -10.97
CA GLU A 103 -59.37 115.33 -10.14
C GLU A 103 -59.38 113.94 -9.47
N GLU A 104 -60.56 113.47 -9.02
CA GLU A 104 -60.74 112.10 -8.52
C GLU A 104 -60.51 111.04 -9.62
N HIS A 105 -61.05 111.25 -10.82
CA HIS A 105 -60.82 110.34 -11.94
C HIS A 105 -59.37 110.34 -12.42
N ALA A 106 -58.69 111.48 -12.45
CA ALA A 106 -57.26 111.56 -12.78
C ALA A 106 -56.38 110.87 -11.72
N SER A 107 -56.73 111.01 -10.44
CA SER A 107 -56.03 110.33 -9.34
C SER A 107 -56.29 108.81 -9.38
N ALA A 108 -57.51 108.38 -9.69
CA ALA A 108 -57.84 106.96 -9.86
C ALA A 108 -57.13 106.35 -11.08
N LEU A 109 -57.01 107.10 -12.18
CA LEU A 109 -56.31 106.65 -13.39
C LEU A 109 -54.80 106.47 -13.12
N THR A 110 -54.15 107.45 -12.49
CA THR A 110 -52.73 107.35 -12.13
C THR A 110 -52.45 106.25 -11.12
N ALA A 111 -53.35 106.02 -10.15
CA ALA A 111 -53.27 104.87 -9.24
C ALA A 111 -53.44 103.53 -9.97
N ALA A 112 -54.38 103.44 -10.92
CA ALA A 112 -54.59 102.25 -11.74
C ALA A 112 -53.38 101.97 -12.65
N GLU A 113 -52.79 103.00 -13.28
CA GLU A 113 -51.58 102.89 -14.09
C GLU A 113 -50.38 102.43 -13.26
N ALA A 114 -50.22 102.95 -12.04
CA ALA A 114 -49.18 102.51 -11.11
C ALA A 114 -49.35 101.05 -10.69
N GLU A 115 -50.59 100.60 -10.44
CA GLU A 115 -50.88 99.21 -10.10
C GLU A 115 -50.67 98.27 -11.29
N ILE A 116 -51.05 98.66 -12.50
CA ILE A 116 -50.74 97.92 -13.72
C ILE A 116 -49.23 97.78 -13.90
N ALA A 117 -48.46 98.85 -13.69
CA ALA A 117 -47.00 98.81 -13.77
C ALA A 117 -46.38 97.90 -12.69
N ARG A 118 -46.92 97.91 -11.46
CA ARG A 118 -46.51 97.01 -10.37
C ARG A 118 -46.78 95.55 -10.71
N LEU A 119 -48.01 95.24 -11.14
CA LEU A 119 -48.42 93.89 -11.53
C LEU A 119 -47.64 93.38 -12.76
N THR A 120 -47.29 94.26 -13.68
CA THR A 120 -46.44 93.90 -14.83
C THR A 120 -45.04 93.51 -14.36
N ARG A 121 -44.42 94.31 -13.47
CA ARG A 121 -43.11 93.95 -12.88
C ARG A 121 -43.17 92.66 -12.09
N GLU A 122 -44.18 92.47 -11.25
CA GLU A 122 -44.36 91.25 -10.46
C GLU A 122 -44.54 90.02 -11.37
N LYS A 123 -45.27 90.16 -12.48
CA LYS A 123 -45.41 89.11 -13.49
C LYS A 123 -44.08 88.82 -14.19
N ASP A 124 -43.33 89.83 -14.58
CA ASP A 124 -42.03 89.66 -15.26
C ASP A 124 -40.99 89.03 -14.30
N GLU A 125 -40.97 89.44 -13.04
CA GLU A 125 -40.14 88.84 -11.98
C GLU A 125 -40.54 87.38 -11.71
N ALA A 126 -41.83 87.08 -11.62
CA ALA A 126 -42.32 85.71 -11.47
C ALA A 126 -41.99 84.83 -12.69
N SER A 127 -42.08 85.39 -13.90
CA SER A 127 -41.69 84.70 -15.14
C SER A 127 -40.19 84.40 -15.16
N ALA A 128 -39.35 85.39 -14.83
CA ALA A 128 -37.91 85.22 -14.76
C ALA A 128 -37.51 84.20 -13.67
N ALA A 129 -38.17 84.22 -12.52
CA ALA A 129 -37.95 83.23 -11.46
C ALA A 129 -38.37 81.82 -11.88
N ALA A 130 -39.49 81.68 -12.60
CA ALA A 130 -39.95 80.39 -13.13
C ALA A 130 -39.00 79.84 -14.21
N GLU A 131 -38.50 80.70 -15.10
CA GLU A 131 -37.49 80.32 -16.12
C GLU A 131 -36.18 79.90 -15.47
N ALA A 132 -35.70 80.61 -14.44
CA ALA A 132 -34.50 80.25 -13.69
C ALA A 132 -34.67 78.89 -12.98
N ALA A 133 -35.80 78.65 -12.32
CA ALA A 133 -36.09 77.38 -11.67
C ALA A 133 -36.21 76.22 -12.68
N ALA A 134 -36.80 76.47 -13.86
CA ALA A 134 -36.88 75.49 -14.93
C ALA A 134 -35.49 75.16 -15.50
N ALA A 135 -34.62 76.17 -15.67
CA ALA A 135 -33.23 75.97 -16.11
C ALA A 135 -32.42 75.17 -15.09
N GLU A 136 -32.54 75.48 -13.79
CA GLU A 136 -31.87 74.72 -12.73
C GLU A 136 -32.37 73.27 -12.68
N SER A 137 -33.68 73.05 -12.78
CA SER A 137 -34.26 71.71 -12.82
C SER A 137 -33.78 70.92 -14.04
N ALA A 138 -33.68 71.56 -15.21
CA ALA A 138 -33.14 70.94 -16.42
C ALA A 138 -31.65 70.58 -16.28
N GLU A 139 -30.85 71.45 -15.64
CA GLU A 139 -29.44 71.16 -15.38
C GLU A 139 -29.28 70.00 -14.38
N GLN A 140 -30.07 69.97 -13.31
CA GLN A 140 -30.09 68.86 -12.36
C GLN A 140 -30.50 67.55 -13.04
N ALA A 141 -31.52 67.56 -13.89
CA ALA A 141 -31.92 66.39 -14.66
C ALA A 141 -30.81 65.91 -15.60
N ALA A 142 -30.11 66.84 -16.27
CA ALA A 142 -28.99 66.49 -17.14
C ALA A 142 -27.79 65.93 -16.37
N ARG A 143 -27.49 66.45 -15.17
CA ARG A 143 -26.44 65.90 -14.28
C ARG A 143 -26.79 64.49 -13.82
N LEU A 144 -28.02 64.29 -13.32
CA LEU A 144 -28.50 62.96 -12.91
C LEU A 144 -28.51 61.96 -14.06
N ALA A 145 -28.85 62.39 -15.29
CA ALA A 145 -28.78 61.52 -16.46
C ALA A 145 -27.33 61.07 -16.74
N ARG A 146 -26.35 61.99 -16.69
CA ARG A 146 -24.93 61.66 -16.86
C ARG A 146 -24.41 60.73 -15.77
N GLU A 147 -24.73 60.99 -14.51
CA GLU A 147 -24.35 60.13 -13.38
C GLU A 147 -24.94 58.71 -13.53
N ARG A 148 -26.16 58.60 -14.07
CA ARG A 148 -26.79 57.30 -14.35
C ARG A 148 -26.10 56.58 -15.49
N ASP A 149 -25.78 57.27 -16.58
CA ASP A 149 -25.07 56.67 -17.71
C ASP A 149 -23.65 56.22 -17.31
N GLU A 150 -22.93 57.01 -16.51
CA GLU A 150 -21.62 56.66 -15.96
C GLU A 150 -21.71 55.43 -15.04
N ALA A 151 -22.68 55.41 -14.10
CA ALA A 151 -22.88 54.26 -13.21
C ALA A 151 -23.27 52.98 -13.97
N VAL A 152 -24.05 53.09 -15.05
CA VAL A 152 -24.39 51.95 -15.92
C VAL A 152 -23.14 51.46 -16.66
N ALA A 153 -22.34 52.36 -17.23
CA ALA A 153 -21.10 51.99 -17.92
C ALA A 153 -20.09 51.30 -16.98
N GLU A 154 -19.93 51.78 -15.75
CA GLU A 154 -19.09 51.15 -14.73
C GLU A 154 -19.61 49.76 -14.34
N ALA A 155 -20.93 49.63 -14.14
CA ALA A 155 -21.55 48.34 -13.83
C ALA A 155 -21.38 47.32 -14.96
N GLU A 156 -21.55 47.74 -16.23
CA GLU A 156 -21.33 46.88 -17.40
C GLU A 156 -19.87 46.46 -17.53
N ALA A 157 -18.92 47.37 -17.28
CA ALA A 157 -17.50 47.04 -17.28
C ALA A 157 -17.13 46.03 -16.18
N GLU A 158 -17.69 46.19 -14.98
CA GLU A 158 -17.47 45.26 -13.87
C GLU A 158 -18.10 43.88 -14.16
N ILE A 159 -19.31 43.83 -14.72
CA ILE A 159 -19.93 42.58 -15.16
C ILE A 159 -19.06 41.88 -16.20
N ALA A 160 -18.52 42.61 -17.18
CA ALA A 160 -17.63 42.04 -18.19
C ALA A 160 -16.33 41.50 -17.57
N ARG A 161 -15.76 42.20 -16.59
CA ARG A 161 -14.56 41.75 -15.86
C ARG A 161 -14.83 40.47 -15.08
N LEU A 162 -15.89 40.45 -14.27
CA LEU A 162 -16.28 39.29 -13.46
C LEU A 162 -16.65 38.08 -14.33
N THR A 163 -17.25 38.31 -15.51
CA THR A 163 -17.54 37.22 -16.45
C THR A 163 -16.25 36.60 -16.97
N ARG A 164 -15.26 37.41 -17.37
CA ARG A 164 -13.94 36.89 -17.81
C ARG A 164 -13.21 36.16 -16.69
N GLU A 165 -13.19 36.70 -15.48
CA GLU A 165 -12.57 36.07 -14.33
C GLU A 165 -13.22 34.71 -14.02
N LYS A 166 -14.55 34.64 -14.10
CA LYS A 166 -15.29 33.38 -13.95
C LYS A 166 -14.94 32.36 -15.05
N ASP A 167 -14.87 32.79 -16.31
CA ASP A 167 -14.52 31.92 -17.43
C ASP A 167 -13.07 31.40 -17.31
N GLU A 168 -12.13 32.26 -16.93
CA GLU A 168 -10.74 31.90 -16.65
C GLU A 168 -10.62 30.91 -15.48
N ALA A 169 -11.34 31.16 -14.38
CA ALA A 169 -11.38 30.25 -13.24
C ALA A 169 -12.00 28.89 -13.60
N SER A 170 -13.04 28.88 -14.43
CA SER A 170 -13.65 27.63 -14.93
C SER A 170 -12.66 26.86 -15.81
N ALA A 171 -11.98 27.52 -16.75
CA ALA A 171 -10.99 26.89 -17.61
C ALA A 171 -9.79 26.34 -16.80
N ALA A 172 -9.32 27.07 -15.79
CA ALA A 172 -8.26 26.61 -14.90
C ALA A 172 -8.69 25.37 -14.08
N SER A 173 -9.93 25.35 -13.58
CA SER A 173 -10.50 24.20 -12.87
C SER A 173 -10.62 22.97 -13.77
N GLU A 174 -11.11 23.14 -14.99
CA GLU A 174 -11.20 22.05 -15.97
C GLU A 174 -9.83 21.51 -16.36
N ALA A 175 -8.83 22.38 -16.55
CA ALA A 175 -7.46 21.97 -16.83
C ALA A 175 -6.85 21.16 -15.67
N ALA A 176 -7.04 21.62 -14.43
CA ALA A 176 -6.58 20.91 -13.23
C ALA A 176 -7.28 19.56 -13.06
N ALA A 177 -8.59 19.49 -13.35
CA ALA A 177 -9.33 18.23 -13.33
C ALA A 177 -8.84 17.25 -14.41
N ALA A 178 -8.54 17.74 -15.62
CA ALA A 178 -7.98 16.93 -16.69
C ALA A 178 -6.59 16.40 -16.35
N GLU A 179 -5.71 17.23 -15.78
CA GLU A 179 -4.38 16.81 -15.33
C GLU A 179 -4.47 15.75 -14.22
N SER A 180 -5.34 15.96 -13.24
CA SER A 180 -5.59 14.99 -12.16
C SER A 180 -6.11 13.65 -12.71
N ALA A 181 -7.04 13.69 -13.68
CA ALA A 181 -7.53 12.49 -14.34
C ALA A 181 -6.44 11.76 -15.13
N GLU A 182 -5.56 12.50 -15.82
CA GLU A 182 -4.43 11.90 -16.54
C GLU A 182 -3.42 11.26 -15.58
N GLN A 183 -3.10 11.92 -14.46
CA GLN A 183 -2.24 11.37 -13.42
C GLN A 183 -2.83 10.09 -12.81
N ALA A 184 -4.14 10.09 -12.50
CA ALA A 184 -4.83 8.90 -12.02
C ALA A 184 -4.79 7.75 -13.04
N ALA A 185 -4.98 8.05 -14.33
CA ALA A 185 -4.89 7.04 -15.39
C ALA A 185 -3.46 6.49 -15.56
N ARG A 186 -2.43 7.32 -15.41
CA ARG A 186 -1.03 6.89 -15.44
C ARG A 186 -0.70 5.97 -14.26
N LEU A 187 -1.09 6.36 -13.04
CA LEU A 187 -0.89 5.55 -11.84
C LEU A 187 -1.64 4.21 -11.91
N ALA A 188 -2.85 4.19 -12.47
CA ALA A 188 -3.58 2.94 -12.70
C ALA A 188 -2.83 2.00 -13.65
N ARG A 189 -2.32 2.51 -14.78
CA ARG A 189 -1.52 1.73 -15.73
C ARG A 189 -0.23 1.21 -15.11
N GLU A 190 0.49 2.05 -14.38
CA GLU A 190 1.74 1.66 -13.70
C GLU A 190 1.48 0.53 -12.68
N LYS A 191 0.38 0.63 -11.93
CA LYS A 191 -0.03 -0.42 -11.00
C LYS A 191 -0.36 -1.73 -11.72
N ASP A 192 -1.12 -1.66 -12.82
CA ASP A 192 -1.45 -2.84 -13.62
C ASP A 192 -0.20 -3.49 -14.23
N GLU A 193 0.74 -2.69 -14.74
CA GLU A 193 2.03 -3.14 -15.27
C GLU A 193 2.89 -3.80 -14.18
N ALA A 194 2.98 -3.19 -13.00
CA ALA A 194 3.70 -3.74 -11.85
C ALA A 194 3.08 -5.06 -11.36
N SER A 195 1.75 -5.14 -11.30
CA SER A 195 1.03 -6.37 -10.98
C SER A 195 1.30 -7.47 -12.01
N ALA A 196 1.20 -7.16 -13.31
CA ALA A 196 1.48 -8.12 -14.37
C ALA A 196 2.94 -8.61 -14.36
N ALA A 197 3.91 -7.72 -14.08
CA ALA A 197 5.32 -8.08 -13.94
C ALA A 197 5.55 -9.02 -12.75
N SER A 198 4.93 -8.73 -11.60
CA SER A 198 5.01 -9.57 -10.40
C SER A 198 4.41 -10.96 -10.63
N GLU A 199 3.24 -11.05 -11.26
CA GLU A 199 2.61 -12.32 -11.62
C GLU A 199 3.48 -13.15 -12.57
N ALA A 200 4.12 -12.51 -13.55
CA ALA A 200 5.04 -13.17 -14.48
C ALA A 200 6.29 -13.73 -13.78
N GLU A 201 6.85 -12.99 -12.82
CA GLU A 201 8.01 -13.44 -12.03
C GLU A 201 7.64 -14.62 -11.11
N ILE A 202 6.49 -14.56 -10.45
CA ILE A 202 5.96 -15.68 -9.65
C ILE A 202 5.82 -16.93 -10.52
N ALA A 203 5.25 -16.79 -11.73
CA ALA A 203 5.10 -17.91 -12.66
C ALA A 203 6.46 -18.47 -13.14
N ARG A 204 7.46 -17.62 -13.35
CA ARG A 204 8.83 -18.05 -13.69
C ARG A 204 9.46 -18.85 -12.55
N LEU A 205 9.40 -18.33 -11.32
CA LEU A 205 9.97 -18.96 -10.14
C LEU A 205 9.28 -20.30 -9.82
N ALA A 206 7.97 -20.40 -10.03
CA ALA A 206 7.24 -21.66 -9.88
C ALA A 206 7.76 -22.73 -10.86
N ARG A 207 7.94 -22.39 -12.14
CA ARG A 207 8.50 -23.31 -13.14
C ARG A 207 9.92 -23.75 -12.80
N GLU A 208 10.78 -22.82 -12.40
CA GLU A 208 12.16 -23.12 -12.00
C GLU A 208 12.20 -24.08 -10.79
N LYS A 209 11.32 -23.88 -9.81
CA LYS A 209 11.17 -24.79 -8.66
C LYS A 209 10.72 -26.19 -9.10
N ASP A 210 9.75 -26.27 -10.00
CA ASP A 210 9.25 -27.56 -10.50
C ASP A 210 10.33 -28.29 -11.30
N GLU A 211 11.09 -27.58 -12.15
CA GLU A 211 12.23 -28.13 -12.90
C GLU A 211 13.35 -28.63 -11.96
N ALA A 212 13.71 -27.84 -10.95
CA ALA A 212 14.71 -28.23 -9.94
C ALA A 212 14.27 -29.45 -9.12
N SER A 213 12.97 -29.55 -8.81
CA SER A 213 12.39 -30.69 -8.11
C SER A 213 12.44 -31.94 -8.98
N ALA A 214 12.02 -31.84 -10.25
CA ALA A 214 12.08 -32.96 -11.20
C ALA A 214 13.52 -33.44 -11.45
N ALA A 215 14.49 -32.51 -11.56
CA ALA A 215 15.90 -32.86 -11.70
C ALA A 215 16.44 -33.60 -10.46
N SER A 216 16.05 -33.15 -9.26
CA SER A 216 16.44 -33.80 -8.00
C SER A 216 15.85 -35.20 -7.88
N GLU A 217 14.57 -35.38 -8.23
CA GLU A 217 13.91 -36.70 -8.24
C GLU A 217 14.57 -37.65 -9.24
N ALA A 218 14.94 -37.16 -10.43
CA ALA A 218 15.64 -37.95 -11.44
C ALA A 218 17.03 -38.40 -10.95
N GLU A 219 17.78 -37.53 -10.26
CA GLU A 219 19.08 -37.88 -9.69
C GLU A 219 18.95 -38.92 -8.56
N ILE A 220 17.94 -38.78 -7.69
CA ILE A 220 17.64 -39.77 -6.64
C ILE A 220 17.32 -41.13 -7.29
N ALA A 221 16.50 -41.15 -8.35
CA ALA A 221 16.19 -42.38 -9.07
C ALA A 221 17.41 -43.02 -9.73
N ARG A 222 18.33 -42.20 -10.28
CA ARG A 222 19.60 -42.70 -10.85
C ARG A 222 20.49 -43.32 -9.78
N LEU A 223 20.69 -42.63 -8.66
CA LEU A 223 21.50 -43.11 -7.54
C LEU A 223 20.91 -44.38 -6.91
N ALA A 224 19.59 -44.50 -6.83
CA ALA A 224 18.93 -45.72 -6.37
C ALA A 224 19.24 -46.91 -7.29
N ARG A 225 19.15 -46.74 -8.61
CA ARG A 225 19.51 -47.78 -9.58
C ARG A 225 20.99 -48.16 -9.50
N GLU A 226 21.88 -47.18 -9.41
CA GLU A 226 23.32 -47.41 -9.27
C GLU A 226 23.64 -48.19 -7.99
N LYS A 227 22.96 -47.88 -6.89
CA LYS A 227 23.08 -48.63 -5.63
C LYS A 227 22.59 -50.08 -5.78
N ASP A 228 21.45 -50.29 -6.42
CA ASP A 228 20.89 -51.63 -6.65
C ASP A 228 21.82 -52.46 -7.56
N GLU A 229 22.35 -51.87 -8.63
CA GLU A 229 23.33 -52.48 -9.52
C GLU A 229 24.64 -52.83 -8.78
N ALA A 230 25.16 -51.92 -7.96
CA ALA A 230 26.35 -52.18 -7.13
C ALA A 230 26.10 -53.30 -6.11
N SER A 231 24.91 -53.35 -5.51
CA SER A 231 24.52 -54.43 -4.59
C SER A 231 24.45 -55.77 -5.30
N ALA A 232 23.84 -55.83 -6.49
CA ALA A 232 23.76 -57.04 -7.30
C ALA A 232 25.15 -57.53 -7.75
N ALA A 233 26.03 -56.60 -8.14
CA ALA A 233 27.41 -56.93 -8.49
C ALA A 233 28.20 -57.49 -7.30
N ALA A 234 28.04 -56.91 -6.11
CA ALA A 234 28.66 -57.41 -4.88
C ALA A 234 28.16 -58.81 -4.51
N GLU A 235 26.86 -59.06 -4.64
CA GLU A 235 26.25 -60.37 -4.37
C GLU A 235 26.75 -61.42 -5.37
N ALA A 236 26.85 -61.08 -6.66
CA ALA A 236 27.41 -61.96 -7.68
C ALA A 236 28.88 -62.30 -7.40
N ALA A 237 29.71 -61.31 -7.04
CA ALA A 237 31.11 -61.54 -6.69
C ALA A 237 31.27 -62.41 -5.43
N ALA A 238 30.39 -62.23 -4.43
CA ALA A 238 30.36 -63.07 -3.25
C ALA A 238 29.98 -64.52 -3.58
N ALA A 239 29.00 -64.71 -4.48
CA ALA A 239 28.60 -66.04 -4.95
C ALA A 239 29.73 -66.74 -5.73
N GLU A 240 30.43 -66.02 -6.61
CA GLU A 240 31.58 -66.56 -7.34
C GLU A 240 32.72 -66.95 -6.39
N SER A 241 33.04 -66.10 -5.41
CA SER A 241 34.05 -66.40 -4.40
C SER A 241 33.67 -67.63 -3.56
N ALA A 242 32.40 -67.77 -3.19
CA ALA A 242 31.90 -68.94 -2.47
C ALA A 242 32.00 -70.22 -3.33
N GLU A 243 31.71 -70.14 -4.63
CA GLU A 243 31.85 -71.27 -5.54
C GLU A 243 33.32 -71.67 -5.71
N GLN A 244 34.24 -70.71 -5.86
CA GLN A 244 35.68 -70.98 -5.93
C GLN A 244 36.18 -71.64 -4.64
N ALA A 245 35.76 -71.16 -3.47
CA ALA A 245 36.11 -71.77 -2.19
C ALA A 245 35.59 -73.21 -2.08
N ALA A 246 34.35 -73.47 -2.54
CA ALA A 246 33.78 -74.82 -2.56
C ALA A 246 34.51 -75.76 -3.53
N ARG A 247 34.95 -75.26 -4.70
CA ARG A 247 35.78 -76.03 -5.64
C ARG A 247 37.15 -76.38 -5.03
N LEU A 248 37.84 -75.41 -4.45
CA LEU A 248 39.12 -75.63 -3.77
C LEU A 248 39.00 -76.61 -2.60
N ALA A 249 37.90 -76.57 -1.85
CA ALA A 249 37.64 -77.54 -0.78
C ALA A 249 37.52 -78.97 -1.34
N ARG A 250 36.75 -79.16 -2.41
CA ARG A 250 36.62 -80.48 -3.07
C ARG A 250 37.94 -80.98 -3.64
N GLU A 251 38.71 -80.11 -4.29
CA GLU A 251 40.02 -80.46 -4.85
C GLU A 251 41.00 -80.88 -3.74
N LYS A 252 40.97 -80.20 -2.59
CA LYS A 252 41.74 -80.61 -1.41
C LYS A 252 41.28 -81.97 -0.86
N ASP A 253 39.98 -82.20 -0.75
CA ASP A 253 39.44 -83.47 -0.28
C ASP A 253 39.81 -84.62 -1.23
N GLU A 254 39.74 -84.40 -2.55
CA GLU A 254 40.19 -85.36 -3.57
C GLU A 254 41.69 -85.64 -3.48
N ALA A 255 42.52 -84.60 -3.36
CA ALA A 255 43.97 -84.77 -3.19
C ALA A 255 44.34 -85.52 -1.89
N VAL A 256 43.61 -85.27 -0.79
CA VAL A 256 43.78 -86.01 0.46
C VAL A 256 43.39 -87.48 0.26
N ALA A 257 42.26 -87.75 -0.40
CA ALA A 257 41.82 -89.12 -0.67
C ALA A 257 42.82 -89.88 -1.57
N GLU A 258 43.38 -89.23 -2.59
CA GLU A 258 44.44 -89.81 -3.43
C GLU A 258 45.71 -90.09 -2.63
N ALA A 259 46.13 -89.16 -1.77
CA ALA A 259 47.29 -89.34 -0.90
C ALA A 259 47.09 -90.50 0.10
N GLU A 260 45.90 -90.61 0.72
CA GLU A 260 45.55 -91.72 1.60
C GLU A 260 45.54 -93.06 0.85
N ALA A 261 45.02 -93.10 -0.38
CA ALA A 261 45.04 -94.29 -1.23
C ALA A 261 46.48 -94.72 -1.59
N GLU A 262 47.36 -93.77 -1.91
CA GLU A 262 48.77 -94.04 -2.21
C GLU A 262 49.52 -94.51 -0.96
N ILE A 263 49.28 -93.91 0.21
CA ILE A 263 49.82 -94.38 1.48
C ILE A 263 49.39 -95.84 1.75
N ALA A 264 48.11 -96.15 1.54
CA ALA A 264 47.61 -97.51 1.71
C ALA A 264 48.23 -98.50 0.72
N ARG A 265 48.49 -98.08 -0.53
CA ARG A 265 49.19 -98.90 -1.53
C ARG A 265 50.64 -99.17 -1.12
N LEU A 266 51.38 -98.13 -0.74
CA LEU A 266 52.76 -98.23 -0.27
C LEU A 266 52.88 -99.07 1.00
N ALA A 267 51.91 -98.99 1.91
CA ALA A 267 51.86 -99.85 3.10
C ALA A 267 51.73 -101.34 2.72
N ARG A 268 50.83 -101.68 1.78
CA ARG A 268 50.71 -103.06 1.28
C ARG A 268 51.97 -103.54 0.58
N GLU A 269 52.56 -102.71 -0.27
CA GLU A 269 53.82 -103.03 -0.97
C GLU A 269 54.96 -103.29 0.03
N LYS A 270 55.03 -102.50 1.11
CA LYS A 270 55.99 -102.70 2.21
C LYS A 270 55.73 -104.02 2.95
N ASP A 271 54.47 -104.33 3.27
CA ASP A 271 54.11 -105.58 3.94
C ASP A 271 54.41 -106.80 3.06
N GLU A 272 54.13 -106.73 1.76
CA GLU A 272 54.48 -107.76 0.76
C GLU A 272 56.00 -107.93 0.65
N ALA A 273 56.76 -106.84 0.58
CA ALA A 273 58.22 -106.88 0.57
C ALA A 273 58.80 -107.48 1.87
N SER A 274 58.20 -107.15 3.02
CA SER A 274 58.59 -107.73 4.32
C SER A 274 58.30 -109.23 4.36
N ALA A 275 57.12 -109.66 3.90
CA ALA A 275 56.76 -111.07 3.83
C ALA A 275 57.66 -111.85 2.86
N ALA A 276 58.01 -111.27 1.72
CA ALA A 276 58.97 -111.86 0.78
C ALA A 276 60.37 -111.97 1.39
N ALA A 277 60.83 -110.96 2.14
CA ALA A 277 62.10 -110.99 2.85
C ALA A 277 62.11 -112.06 3.97
N GLU A 278 61.03 -112.18 4.75
CA GLU A 278 60.88 -113.24 5.76
C GLU A 278 60.88 -114.64 5.13
N ALA A 279 60.18 -114.82 4.01
CA ALA A 279 60.18 -116.09 3.27
C ALA A 279 61.57 -116.46 2.75
N ALA A 280 62.30 -115.49 2.17
CA ALA A 280 63.68 -115.69 1.72
C ALA A 280 64.63 -116.01 2.88
N ALA A 281 64.45 -115.36 4.04
CA ALA A 281 65.22 -115.64 5.25
C ALA A 281 64.92 -117.06 5.78
N ALA A 282 63.65 -117.49 5.76
CA ALA A 282 63.24 -118.83 6.15
C ALA A 282 63.82 -119.90 5.22
N GLU A 283 63.80 -119.68 3.91
CA GLU A 283 64.43 -120.57 2.93
C GLU A 283 65.94 -120.67 3.15
N SER A 284 66.62 -119.53 3.35
CA SER A 284 68.05 -119.50 3.66
C SER A 284 68.36 -120.24 4.98
N ALA A 285 67.51 -120.13 5.99
CA ALA A 285 67.65 -120.86 7.25
C ALA A 285 67.45 -122.37 7.06
N GLU A 286 66.49 -122.80 6.24
CA GLU A 286 66.30 -124.21 5.89
C GLU A 286 67.49 -124.77 5.12
N GLN A 287 68.03 -124.02 4.15
CA GLN A 287 69.25 -124.40 3.43
C GLN A 287 70.45 -124.53 4.38
N ALA A 288 70.62 -123.61 5.33
CA ALA A 288 71.66 -123.70 6.36
C ALA A 288 71.48 -124.94 7.24
N ALA A 289 70.24 -125.27 7.64
CA ALA A 289 69.95 -126.47 8.41
C ALA A 289 70.21 -127.77 7.63
N ARG A 290 69.91 -127.80 6.32
CA ARG A 290 70.26 -128.93 5.44
C ARG A 290 71.78 -129.11 5.32
N LEU A 291 72.51 -128.03 5.08
CA LEU A 291 73.98 -128.06 5.03
C LEU A 291 74.59 -128.50 6.37
N ALA A 292 73.99 -128.12 7.51
CA ALA A 292 74.43 -128.59 8.81
C ALA A 292 74.22 -130.10 8.97
N ARG A 293 73.05 -130.63 8.60
CA ARG A 293 72.79 -132.09 8.61
C ARG A 293 73.72 -132.85 7.68
N GLU A 294 73.98 -132.33 6.48
CA GLU A 294 74.90 -132.95 5.52
C GLU A 294 76.33 -132.96 6.07
N LYS A 295 76.75 -131.90 6.76
CA LYS A 295 78.03 -131.87 7.51
C LYS A 295 78.07 -132.87 8.66
N ASP A 296 76.99 -133.00 9.42
CA ASP A 296 76.89 -133.96 10.52
C ASP A 296 76.92 -135.41 9.99
N GLU A 297 76.20 -135.69 8.90
CA GLU A 297 76.20 -136.98 8.20
C GLU A 297 77.57 -137.30 7.60
N ALA A 298 78.24 -136.33 6.97
CA ALA A 298 79.61 -136.49 6.47
C ALA A 298 80.61 -136.71 7.61
N SER A 299 80.42 -136.02 8.75
CA SER A 299 81.26 -136.20 9.94
C SER A 299 81.03 -137.57 10.56
N ALA A 300 79.78 -138.02 10.68
CA ALA A 300 79.43 -139.37 11.17
C ALA A 300 79.95 -140.46 10.23
N ALA A 301 79.88 -140.26 8.90
CA ALA A 301 80.47 -141.17 7.92
C ALA A 301 82.00 -141.21 8.04
N SER A 302 82.65 -140.06 8.22
CA SER A 302 84.09 -139.98 8.46
C SER A 302 84.48 -140.63 9.79
N GLU A 303 83.72 -140.46 10.86
CA GLU A 303 83.94 -141.12 12.15
C GLU A 303 83.74 -142.64 12.04
N ALA A 304 82.73 -143.10 11.30
CA ALA A 304 82.53 -144.52 11.02
C ALA A 304 83.66 -145.12 10.18
N GLU A 305 84.21 -144.37 9.23
CA GLU A 305 85.38 -144.77 8.45
C GLU A 305 86.65 -144.78 9.29
N ILE A 306 86.83 -143.81 10.19
CA ILE A 306 87.91 -143.81 11.20
C ILE A 306 87.75 -145.04 12.12
N ALA A 307 86.55 -145.39 12.56
CA ALA A 307 86.30 -146.57 13.37
C ALA A 307 86.57 -147.88 12.60
N ARG A 308 86.26 -147.92 11.30
CA ARG A 308 86.61 -149.06 10.42
C ARG A 308 88.13 -149.18 10.26
N LEU A 309 88.81 -148.07 9.96
CA LEU A 309 90.27 -148.02 9.86
C LEU A 309 90.95 -148.35 11.19
N ALA A 310 90.34 -147.98 12.33
CA ALA A 310 90.82 -148.37 13.65
C ALA A 310 90.69 -149.89 13.87
N ARG A 311 89.57 -150.51 13.48
CA ARG A 311 89.43 -151.99 13.52
C ARG A 311 90.37 -152.70 12.56
N GLU A 312 90.56 -152.17 11.36
CA GLU A 312 91.52 -152.70 10.38
C GLU A 312 92.96 -152.57 10.89
N LYS A 313 93.27 -151.47 11.59
CA LYS A 313 94.54 -151.27 12.30
C LYS A 313 94.68 -152.23 13.48
N ASP A 314 93.62 -152.50 14.23
CA ASP A 314 93.63 -153.43 15.36
C ASP A 314 93.79 -154.88 14.86
N GLU A 315 93.14 -155.26 13.75
CA GLU A 315 93.32 -156.55 13.06
C GLU A 315 94.72 -156.68 12.44
N ALA A 316 95.24 -155.61 11.84
CA ALA A 316 96.63 -155.54 11.36
C ALA A 316 97.62 -155.61 12.53
N SER A 317 97.31 -155.05 13.71
CA SER A 317 98.14 -155.14 14.90
C SER A 317 98.08 -156.53 15.54
N ALA A 318 96.94 -157.22 15.50
CA ALA A 318 96.83 -158.61 15.96
C ALA A 318 97.55 -159.59 15.02
N ALA A 319 97.54 -159.32 13.70
CA ALA A 319 98.36 -160.06 12.72
C ALA A 319 99.86 -159.73 12.86
N SER A 320 100.21 -158.48 13.17
CA SER A 320 101.61 -158.05 13.39
C SER A 320 102.16 -158.53 14.74
N GLU A 321 101.37 -158.60 15.82
CA GLU A 321 101.80 -159.13 17.13
C GLU A 321 102.13 -160.63 17.08
N ALA A 322 101.47 -161.40 16.22
CA ALA A 322 101.81 -162.80 15.98
C ALA A 322 103.12 -162.98 15.17
N GLU A 323 103.49 -161.99 14.35
CA GLU A 323 104.72 -162.00 13.54
C GLU A 323 105.92 -161.33 14.27
N ILE A 324 105.64 -160.40 15.20
CA ILE A 324 106.62 -159.72 16.07
C ILE A 324 107.18 -160.66 17.16
N ALA A 325 106.42 -161.66 17.64
CA ALA A 325 106.97 -162.69 18.55
C ALA A 325 108.03 -163.59 17.87
N ARG A 326 108.10 -163.61 16.53
CA ARG A 326 109.03 -164.43 15.75
C ARG A 326 110.27 -163.66 15.27
N LEU A 327 110.19 -162.33 15.13
CA LEU A 327 111.24 -161.50 14.51
C LEU A 327 111.88 -160.46 15.44
N THR A 328 111.69 -160.55 16.76
CA THR A 328 112.38 -159.67 17.73
C THR A 328 113.09 -160.48 18.82
N ARG A 329 113.72 -161.58 18.40
CA ARG A 329 114.94 -162.17 18.98
C ARG A 329 116.19 -161.69 18.24
N GLU A 330 116.01 -160.76 17.29
CA GLU A 330 117.02 -160.25 16.43
C GLU A 330 116.86 -158.73 16.42
N LYS A 331 117.86 -158.04 16.99
CA LYS A 331 118.14 -156.62 16.80
C LYS A 331 117.41 -155.62 17.70
N ASP A 332 118.00 -155.45 18.88
CA ASP A 332 118.72 -154.23 19.27
C ASP A 332 118.20 -152.87 18.76
N GLU A 333 118.13 -151.94 19.73
CA GLU A 333 118.54 -150.53 19.59
C GLU A 333 117.82 -149.66 18.55
N ALA A 334 116.89 -148.80 19.01
CA ALA A 334 117.03 -147.33 18.96
C ALA A 334 115.71 -146.58 19.21
N ARG A 335 115.79 -145.60 20.13
CA ARG A 335 115.24 -144.21 20.11
C ARG A 335 113.78 -144.00 19.67
N ALA A 336 112.88 -143.49 20.52
CA ALA A 336 112.78 -142.13 21.10
C ALA A 336 112.29 -141.03 20.14
N THR A 337 111.39 -140.18 20.69
CA THR A 337 110.83 -138.85 20.30
C THR A 337 109.41 -138.85 19.71
N ALA A 338 108.37 -138.11 20.14
CA ALA A 338 108.10 -136.96 21.04
C ALA A 338 107.38 -135.85 20.25
N ASP A 339 106.27 -135.33 20.85
CA ASP A 339 105.69 -133.97 20.75
C ASP A 339 105.33 -133.35 19.37
N GLY A 340 104.38 -132.42 19.19
CA GLY A 340 103.52 -131.64 20.08
C GLY A 340 103.20 -130.24 19.45
N ALA A 341 101.95 -129.78 19.65
CA ALA A 341 101.51 -128.40 20.02
C ALA A 341 101.46 -127.17 19.05
N LYS A 342 100.53 -126.24 19.43
CA LYS A 342 100.47 -124.73 19.31
C LYS A 342 99.92 -124.10 18.01
N SER A 343 99.30 -122.89 17.94
CA SER A 343 98.92 -121.80 18.88
C SER A 343 98.12 -120.68 18.15
N ASP A 344 97.25 -119.96 18.86
CA ASP A 344 97.04 -118.49 18.96
C ASP A 344 96.73 -117.52 17.78
N SER A 345 95.57 -116.83 17.95
CA SER A 345 95.37 -115.36 18.09
C SER A 345 95.00 -114.39 16.93
N HIS A 346 94.13 -113.43 17.34
CA HIS A 346 93.87 -112.04 16.90
C HIS A 346 93.04 -111.68 15.65
N ALA A 347 91.94 -110.93 15.87
CA ALA A 347 91.44 -109.87 14.96
C ALA A 347 90.45 -108.90 15.67
N ALA A 348 90.91 -107.69 16.00
CA ALA A 348 90.10 -106.58 16.48
C ALA A 348 90.55 -105.30 15.76
N LEU A 349 89.79 -104.85 14.75
CA LEU A 349 90.05 -103.61 13.98
C LEU A 349 88.84 -103.15 13.12
N ALA A 350 87.61 -103.20 13.66
CA ALA A 350 86.39 -102.91 12.88
C ALA A 350 85.41 -101.88 13.49
N GLU A 351 85.70 -101.28 14.65
CA GLU A 351 84.69 -100.45 15.37
C GLU A 351 84.94 -98.93 15.37
N ALA A 352 85.98 -98.42 14.69
CA ALA A 352 86.33 -97.00 14.73
C ALA A 352 85.78 -96.15 13.57
N THR A 353 85.18 -96.76 12.54
CA THR A 353 84.68 -96.07 11.33
C THR A 353 83.17 -95.79 11.33
N LYS A 354 82.41 -96.34 12.28
CA LYS A 354 80.95 -96.14 12.36
C LYS A 354 80.55 -94.86 13.11
N VAL A 355 81.32 -94.48 14.13
CA VAL A 355 81.03 -93.30 14.99
C VAL A 355 81.27 -91.96 14.28
N ALA A 356 82.08 -91.91 13.23
CA ALA A 356 82.34 -90.69 12.47
C ALA A 356 81.23 -90.35 11.45
N ALA A 357 80.43 -91.33 11.02
CA ALA A 357 79.33 -91.12 10.08
C ALA A 357 78.04 -90.64 10.78
N ASP A 358 77.78 -91.12 11.99
CA ASP A 358 76.58 -90.77 12.76
C ASP A 358 76.62 -89.31 13.26
N LEU A 359 77.80 -88.77 13.58
CA LEU A 359 77.99 -87.37 14.01
C LEU A 359 77.83 -86.35 12.88
N ASP A 360 78.12 -86.73 11.64
CA ASP A 360 77.98 -85.83 10.47
C ASP A 360 76.50 -85.73 10.01
N ALA A 361 75.71 -86.79 10.27
CA ALA A 361 74.27 -86.79 10.02
C ALA A 361 73.50 -85.88 11.00
N GLU A 362 73.82 -85.91 12.31
CA GLU A 362 73.20 -85.03 13.31
C GLU A 362 73.53 -83.54 13.07
N LEU A 363 74.72 -83.24 12.54
CA LEU A 363 75.13 -81.87 12.23
C LEU A 363 74.42 -81.29 10.99
N GLN A 364 74.03 -82.14 10.04
CA GLN A 364 73.20 -81.73 8.90
C GLN A 364 71.72 -81.56 9.27
N GLU A 365 71.19 -82.39 10.16
CA GLU A 365 69.81 -82.27 10.65
C GLU A 365 69.59 -80.99 11.47
N THR A 366 70.56 -80.63 12.31
CA THR A 366 70.51 -79.39 13.11
C THR A 366 70.64 -78.13 12.25
N LYS A 367 71.43 -78.16 11.16
CA LYS A 367 71.48 -77.07 10.17
C LYS A 367 70.17 -76.90 9.41
N ALA A 368 69.51 -77.99 9.04
CA ALA A 368 68.21 -77.94 8.36
C ALA A 368 67.11 -77.35 9.28
N LYS A 369 67.07 -77.76 10.55
CA LYS A 369 66.13 -77.21 11.56
C LYS A 369 66.39 -75.73 11.87
N LEU A 370 67.66 -75.28 11.83
CA LEU A 370 67.98 -73.86 12.01
C LEU A 370 67.58 -73.01 10.80
N ALA A 371 67.69 -73.55 9.58
CA ALA A 371 67.25 -72.87 8.36
C ALA A 371 65.73 -72.71 8.30
N GLU A 372 64.98 -73.73 8.73
CA GLU A 372 63.51 -73.71 8.78
C GLU A 372 62.97 -72.71 9.82
N THR A 373 63.62 -72.61 10.98
CA THR A 373 63.25 -71.62 12.01
C THR A 373 63.63 -70.18 11.65
N CYS A 374 64.69 -69.97 10.87
CA CYS A 374 64.99 -68.66 10.29
C CYS A 374 63.97 -68.27 9.20
N SER A 375 63.57 -69.19 8.32
CA SER A 375 62.55 -68.92 7.29
C SER A 375 61.18 -68.58 7.90
N SER A 376 60.76 -69.33 8.93
CA SER A 376 59.51 -69.07 9.64
C SER A 376 59.49 -67.70 10.33
N ARG A 377 60.65 -67.23 10.81
CA ARG A 377 60.76 -65.92 11.47
C ARG A 377 60.64 -64.77 10.47
N ASP A 378 61.27 -64.88 9.31
CA ASP A 378 61.17 -63.87 8.25
C ASP A 378 59.74 -63.77 7.70
N GLU A 379 59.02 -64.88 7.58
CA GLU A 379 57.59 -64.90 7.23
C GLU A 379 56.71 -64.22 8.29
N MET A 380 57.02 -64.42 9.57
CA MET A 380 56.28 -63.82 10.69
C MET A 380 56.51 -62.30 10.78
N ASP A 381 57.74 -61.85 10.52
CA ASP A 381 58.09 -60.42 10.46
C ASP A 381 57.44 -59.73 9.24
N LEU A 382 57.36 -60.42 8.09
CA LEU A 382 56.63 -59.95 6.91
C LEU A 382 55.12 -59.83 7.18
N ALA A 383 54.51 -60.84 7.83
CA ALA A 383 53.09 -60.80 8.21
C ALA A 383 52.80 -59.64 9.18
N HIS A 384 53.65 -59.44 10.20
CA HIS A 384 53.53 -58.31 11.12
C HIS A 384 53.65 -56.97 10.40
N SER A 385 54.56 -56.85 9.42
CA SER A 385 54.71 -55.61 8.63
C SER A 385 53.47 -55.32 7.77
N ALA A 386 52.85 -56.35 7.19
CA ALA A 386 51.63 -56.24 6.40
C ALA A 386 50.42 -55.84 7.27
N ASP A 387 50.29 -56.42 8.47
CA ASP A 387 49.26 -56.06 9.43
C ASP A 387 49.42 -54.63 9.92
N LEU A 388 50.66 -54.20 10.19
CA LEU A 388 50.95 -52.83 10.62
C LEU A 388 50.65 -51.82 9.51
N SER A 389 50.98 -52.15 8.25
CA SER A 389 50.63 -51.34 7.08
C SER A 389 49.12 -51.22 6.91
N THR A 390 48.39 -52.33 7.03
CA THR A 390 46.93 -52.36 6.93
C THR A 390 46.29 -51.54 8.06
N ALA A 391 46.82 -51.61 9.29
CA ALA A 391 46.37 -50.80 10.41
C ALA A 391 46.64 -49.30 10.18
N GLN A 392 47.78 -48.93 9.61
CA GLN A 392 48.10 -47.55 9.25
C GLN A 392 47.17 -47.00 8.17
N GLU A 393 46.83 -47.80 7.14
CA GLU A 393 45.88 -47.41 6.11
C GLU A 393 44.47 -47.20 6.68
N ARG A 394 44.00 -48.10 7.57
CA ARG A 394 42.72 -47.93 8.27
C ARG A 394 42.70 -46.65 9.12
N MET A 395 43.79 -46.35 9.81
CA MET A 395 43.92 -45.14 10.63
C MET A 395 43.87 -43.87 9.75
N ARG A 396 44.59 -43.87 8.62
CA ARG A 396 44.54 -42.76 7.64
C ARG A 396 43.15 -42.60 7.05
N GLY A 397 42.47 -43.70 6.72
CA GLY A 397 41.08 -43.68 6.25
C GLY A 397 40.13 -43.09 7.29
N ALA A 398 40.27 -43.49 8.56
CA ALA A 398 39.48 -42.94 9.66
C ALA A 398 39.73 -41.44 9.89
N GLU A 399 40.99 -40.98 9.82
CA GLU A 399 41.30 -39.56 9.90
C GLU A 399 40.69 -38.74 8.76
N LEU A 400 40.69 -39.29 7.55
CA LEU A 400 40.10 -38.63 6.38
C LEU A 400 38.58 -38.53 6.54
N ALA A 401 37.93 -39.61 6.98
CA ALA A 401 36.51 -39.60 7.31
C ALA A 401 36.18 -38.58 8.43
N LEU A 402 37.03 -38.45 9.44
CA LEU A 402 36.85 -37.46 10.51
C LEU A 402 36.99 -36.02 10.01
N ARG A 403 37.94 -35.76 9.09
CA ARG A 403 38.10 -34.45 8.43
C ARG A 403 36.88 -34.12 7.57
N GLU A 404 36.37 -35.08 6.80
CA GLU A 404 35.14 -34.90 6.02
C GLU A 404 33.92 -34.65 6.90
N SER A 405 33.79 -35.37 8.02
CA SER A 405 32.73 -35.15 9.00
C SER A 405 32.76 -33.73 9.57
N ARG A 406 33.94 -33.25 9.98
CA ARG A 406 34.12 -31.86 10.45
C ARG A 406 33.81 -30.84 9.36
N ALA A 407 34.21 -31.10 8.12
CA ALA A 407 33.89 -30.22 7.00
C ALA A 407 32.38 -30.16 6.72
N ARG A 408 31.66 -31.29 6.87
CA ARG A 408 30.18 -31.32 6.78
C ARG A 408 29.55 -30.57 7.93
N GLU A 409 30.05 -30.73 9.15
CA GLU A 409 29.60 -30.00 10.34
C GLU A 409 29.75 -28.48 10.15
N SER A 410 30.93 -28.00 9.73
CA SER A 410 31.14 -26.57 9.45
C SER A 410 30.23 -26.03 8.32
N ARG A 411 29.91 -26.85 7.31
CA ARG A 411 28.92 -26.47 6.27
C ARG A 411 27.51 -26.38 6.83
N LEU A 412 27.14 -27.28 7.75
CA LEU A 412 25.84 -27.24 8.42
C LEU A 412 25.73 -26.02 9.33
N GLU A 413 26.76 -25.73 10.13
CA GLU A 413 26.83 -24.51 10.96
C GLU A 413 26.68 -23.24 10.11
N ALA A 414 27.37 -23.15 8.98
CA ALA A 414 27.23 -22.02 8.05
C ALA A 414 25.81 -21.89 7.49
N ARG A 415 25.13 -23.01 7.19
CA ARG A 415 23.72 -22.99 6.74
C ARG A 415 22.78 -22.58 7.86
N VAL A 416 23.02 -23.02 9.10
CA VAL A 416 22.22 -22.61 10.26
C VAL A 416 22.35 -21.10 10.49
N MET A 417 23.57 -20.56 10.50
CA MET A 417 23.81 -19.12 10.63
C MET A 417 23.11 -18.32 9.50
N SER A 418 23.16 -18.82 8.26
CA SER A 418 22.47 -18.19 7.13
C SER A 418 20.95 -18.22 7.27
N LEU A 419 20.37 -19.29 7.82
CA LEU A 419 18.93 -19.40 8.08
C LEU A 419 18.50 -18.49 9.24
N GLU A 420 19.29 -18.40 10.30
CA GLU A 420 19.05 -17.45 11.40
C GLU A 420 19.08 -16.00 10.91
N GLN A 421 20.01 -15.65 10.02
CA GLN A 421 20.04 -14.33 9.40
C GLN A 421 18.79 -14.07 8.56
N ALA A 422 18.36 -15.04 7.75
CA ALA A 422 17.14 -14.91 6.95
C ALA A 422 15.88 -14.77 7.82
N ASP A 423 15.82 -15.46 8.97
CA ASP A 423 14.71 -15.32 9.92
C ASP A 423 14.71 -13.94 10.60
N GLN A 424 15.88 -13.41 10.95
CA GLN A 424 16.00 -12.03 11.46
C GLN A 424 15.55 -10.99 10.44
N GLU A 425 15.92 -11.16 9.16
CA GLU A 425 15.48 -10.28 8.07
C GLU A 425 13.95 -10.38 7.86
N SER A 426 13.38 -11.59 7.92
CA SER A 426 11.93 -11.82 7.88
C SER A 426 11.19 -11.14 9.03
N VAL A 427 11.73 -11.20 10.25
CA VAL A 427 11.16 -10.51 11.42
C VAL A 427 11.21 -8.99 11.25
N ARG A 428 12.32 -8.43 10.74
CA ARG A 428 12.42 -6.99 10.44
C ARG A 428 11.39 -6.56 9.39
N ALA A 429 11.26 -7.31 8.30
CA ALA A 429 10.27 -7.03 7.26
C ALA A 429 8.83 -7.07 7.81
N ARG A 430 8.51 -8.00 8.72
CA ARG A 430 7.20 -8.02 9.41
C ARG A 430 6.97 -6.78 10.27
N HIS A 431 7.98 -6.33 11.01
CA HIS A 431 7.85 -5.11 11.81
C HIS A 431 7.66 -3.86 10.93
N GLU A 432 8.34 -3.77 9.79
CA GLU A 432 8.13 -2.69 8.81
C GLU A 432 6.72 -2.72 8.20
N LEU A 433 6.22 -3.91 7.85
CA LEU A 433 4.84 -4.08 7.37
C LEU A 433 3.80 -3.73 8.45
N GLU A 434 4.05 -4.06 9.71
CA GLU A 434 3.16 -3.64 10.80
C GLU A 434 3.22 -2.13 11.05
N ALA A 435 4.38 -1.50 10.91
CA ALA A 435 4.51 -0.04 11.03
C ALA A 435 3.71 0.67 9.94
N THR A 436 3.89 0.28 8.67
CA THR A 436 3.13 0.83 7.55
C THR A 436 1.62 0.58 7.67
N ARG A 437 1.22 -0.58 8.19
CA ARG A 437 -0.19 -0.86 8.52
C ARG A 437 -0.75 0.12 9.56
N ARG A 438 -0.01 0.39 10.64
CA ARG A 438 -0.45 1.35 11.67
C ARG A 438 -0.56 2.78 11.11
N GLU A 439 0.36 3.17 10.22
CA GLU A 439 0.29 4.46 9.52
C GLU A 439 -0.95 4.56 8.63
N LEU A 440 -1.27 3.48 7.91
CA LEU A 440 -2.48 3.41 7.08
C LEU A 440 -3.76 3.49 7.93
N GLU A 441 -3.86 2.70 9.01
CA GLU A 441 -4.99 2.76 9.95
C GLU A 441 -5.15 4.16 10.57
N SER A 442 -4.02 4.83 10.85
CA SER A 442 -4.00 6.23 11.31
C SER A 442 -4.47 7.21 10.23
N ALA A 443 -4.06 7.00 8.98
CA ALA A 443 -4.50 7.82 7.84
C ALA A 443 -5.99 7.65 7.55
N GLU A 444 -6.50 6.42 7.60
CA GLU A 444 -7.94 6.11 7.48
C GLU A 444 -8.74 6.78 8.60
N SER A 445 -8.24 6.72 9.83
CA SER A 445 -8.87 7.42 10.96
C SER A 445 -8.92 8.94 10.75
N ARG A 446 -7.85 9.54 10.21
CA ARG A 446 -7.84 10.97 9.85
C ARG A 446 -8.81 11.30 8.72
N ALA A 447 -8.89 10.44 7.70
CA ALA A 447 -9.81 10.62 6.58
C ALA A 447 -11.28 10.56 7.05
N MET A 448 -11.62 9.59 7.91
CA MET A 448 -12.95 9.51 8.53
C MET A 448 -13.29 10.74 9.37
N ALA A 449 -12.33 11.26 10.15
CA ALA A 449 -12.53 12.49 10.93
C ALA A 449 -12.77 13.72 10.03
N LEU A 450 -12.06 13.83 8.91
CA LEU A 450 -12.28 14.90 7.93
C LEU A 450 -13.64 14.79 7.26
N GLN A 451 -14.07 13.57 6.91
CA GLN A 451 -15.39 13.33 6.33
C GLN A 451 -16.51 13.75 7.29
N LEU A 452 -16.43 13.34 8.57
CA LEU A 452 -17.39 13.76 9.59
C LEU A 452 -17.44 15.28 9.75
N HIS A 453 -16.29 15.95 9.74
CA HIS A 453 -16.23 17.41 9.80
C HIS A 453 -16.86 18.08 8.57
N MET A 454 -16.67 17.52 7.37
CA MET A 454 -17.34 18.01 6.16
C MET A 454 -18.86 17.86 6.25
N GLU A 455 -19.35 16.72 6.73
CA GLU A 455 -20.78 16.48 6.95
C GLU A 455 -21.36 17.45 8.00
N GLU A 456 -20.64 17.75 9.08
CA GLU A 456 -21.03 18.76 10.07
C GLU A 456 -21.11 20.17 9.46
N MET A 457 -20.15 20.55 8.61
CA MET A 457 -20.17 21.84 7.90
C MET A 457 -21.36 21.93 6.92
N GLU A 458 -21.67 20.87 6.20
CA GLU A 458 -22.83 20.83 5.30
C GLU A 458 -24.14 20.96 6.08
N GLN A 459 -24.28 20.25 7.20
CA GLN A 459 -25.45 20.38 8.08
C GLN A 459 -25.59 21.79 8.65
N SER A 460 -24.47 22.42 9.03
CA SER A 460 -24.45 23.82 9.48
C SER A 460 -24.90 24.78 8.38
N SER A 461 -24.37 24.64 7.16
CA SER A 461 -24.77 25.48 6.02
C SER A 461 -26.25 25.29 5.65
N ASP A 462 -26.78 24.07 5.70
CA ASP A 462 -28.20 23.83 5.50
C ASP A 462 -29.08 24.41 6.61
N ALA A 463 -28.62 24.37 7.86
CA ALA A 463 -29.29 25.03 8.98
C ALA A 463 -29.32 26.55 8.77
N GLU A 464 -28.22 27.16 8.33
CA GLU A 464 -28.14 28.59 8.00
C GLU A 464 -29.08 28.96 6.83
N ARG A 465 -29.12 28.15 5.76
CA ARG A 465 -30.06 28.37 4.63
C ARG A 465 -31.52 28.29 5.08
N LYS A 466 -31.86 27.30 5.91
CA LYS A 466 -33.21 27.15 6.48
C LYS A 466 -33.56 28.34 7.36
N LEU A 467 -32.64 28.79 8.23
CA LEU A 467 -32.82 29.96 9.07
C LEU A 467 -33.04 31.22 8.21
N ALA A 468 -32.22 31.45 7.18
CA ALA A 468 -32.36 32.56 6.25
C ALA A 468 -33.72 32.54 5.53
N SER A 469 -34.19 31.36 5.11
CA SER A 469 -35.52 31.20 4.50
C SER A 469 -36.65 31.52 5.48
N VAL A 470 -36.55 31.07 6.73
CA VAL A 470 -37.54 31.39 7.78
C VAL A 470 -37.54 32.89 8.08
N MET A 471 -36.37 33.51 8.19
CA MET A 471 -36.20 34.94 8.42
C MET A 471 -36.85 35.76 7.30
N LYS A 472 -36.62 35.37 6.04
CA LYS A 472 -37.25 36.01 4.88
C LYS A 472 -38.78 35.85 4.87
N ALA A 473 -39.30 34.69 5.27
CA ALA A 473 -40.74 34.48 5.42
C ALA A 473 -41.32 35.34 6.55
N LEU A 474 -40.63 35.45 7.68
CA LEU A 474 -41.03 36.27 8.82
C LEU A 474 -41.05 37.76 8.47
N GLU A 475 -40.06 38.25 7.72
CA GLU A 475 -39.99 39.62 7.22
C GLU A 475 -41.23 39.97 6.39
N SER A 476 -41.70 39.03 5.56
CA SER A 476 -42.88 39.23 4.71
C SER A 476 -44.22 39.13 5.45
N THR A 477 -44.31 38.31 6.49
CA THR A 477 -45.59 38.02 7.18
C THR A 477 -45.77 38.80 8.48
N GLN A 478 -44.70 39.09 9.22
CA GLN A 478 -44.71 39.77 10.53
C GLN A 478 -43.47 40.66 10.73
N PRO A 479 -43.40 41.84 10.07
CA PRO A 479 -42.22 42.71 10.09
C PRO A 479 -41.85 43.29 11.47
N SER A 480 -42.83 43.42 12.37
CA SER A 480 -42.61 43.82 13.77
C SER A 480 -41.78 42.78 14.54
N THR A 481 -42.17 41.50 14.45
CA THR A 481 -41.49 40.37 15.10
C THR A 481 -40.09 40.17 14.53
N TYR A 482 -39.94 40.33 13.21
CA TYR A 482 -38.65 40.26 12.52
C TYR A 482 -37.65 41.30 13.04
N ARG A 483 -38.05 42.58 13.18
CA ARG A 483 -37.18 43.62 13.78
C ARG A 483 -36.78 43.30 15.22
N MET A 484 -37.69 42.74 16.00
CA MET A 484 -37.39 42.38 17.39
C MET A 484 -36.33 41.28 17.47
N ILE A 485 -36.46 40.23 16.64
CA ILE A 485 -35.49 39.13 16.54
C ILE A 485 -34.14 39.62 16.00
N GLN A 486 -34.14 40.45 14.96
CA GLN A 486 -32.91 40.99 14.37
C GLN A 486 -32.14 41.88 15.36
N ASN A 487 -32.84 42.67 16.18
CA ASN A 487 -32.23 43.47 17.23
C ASN A 487 -31.61 42.62 18.34
N VAL A 488 -32.21 41.46 18.68
CA VAL A 488 -31.64 40.51 19.66
C VAL A 488 -30.40 39.82 19.09
N ILE A 489 -30.46 39.32 17.85
CA ILE A 489 -29.31 38.67 17.18
C ILE A 489 -28.14 39.64 17.01
N SER A 490 -28.42 40.91 16.68
CA SER A 490 -27.37 41.93 16.51
C SER A 490 -26.77 42.43 17.83
N ALA A 491 -27.42 42.18 18.97
CA ALA A 491 -26.96 42.61 20.29
C ALA A 491 -25.99 41.62 20.97
N GLU A 492 -25.87 40.37 20.48
CA GLU A 492 -24.98 39.34 21.05
C GLU A 492 -23.89 38.81 20.07
N PRO A 493 -22.93 39.62 19.59
CA PRO A 493 -21.82 39.07 18.80
C PRO A 493 -20.63 38.54 19.64
N ALA A 494 -20.63 38.68 20.97
CA ALA A 494 -19.39 38.56 21.75
C ALA A 494 -19.02 37.16 22.31
N LYS A 495 -19.88 36.13 22.21
CA LYS A 495 -19.61 34.83 22.88
C LYS A 495 -19.27 33.65 21.96
N VAL A 496 -19.57 33.73 20.67
CA VAL A 496 -19.40 32.58 19.76
C VAL A 496 -17.94 32.46 19.24
N SER A 497 -17.22 33.56 19.10
CA SER A 497 -15.80 33.59 18.69
C SER A 497 -14.84 32.85 19.65
N SER A 498 -15.20 32.67 20.92
CA SER A 498 -14.36 31.97 21.92
C SER A 498 -14.39 30.44 21.79
N ALA A 499 -15.36 29.87 21.07
CA ALA A 499 -15.48 28.42 20.88
C ALA A 499 -14.61 27.94 19.70
N GLU A 500 -14.62 28.66 18.58
CA GLU A 500 -13.82 28.30 17.38
C GLU A 500 -12.30 28.42 17.64
N GLY A 501 -11.87 29.40 18.43
CA GLY A 501 -10.45 29.54 18.82
C GLY A 501 -9.92 28.40 19.72
N ARG A 502 -10.80 27.65 20.40
CA ARG A 502 -10.40 26.53 21.26
C ARG A 502 -10.23 25.20 20.50
N LEU A 503 -10.98 25.00 19.42
CA LEU A 503 -10.84 23.81 18.56
C LEU A 503 -9.58 23.87 17.68
N ALA A 504 -9.18 25.06 17.22
CA ALA A 504 -7.93 25.24 16.49
C ALA A 504 -6.68 24.93 17.34
N GLN A 505 -6.72 25.20 18.66
CA GLN A 505 -5.60 24.87 19.57
C GLN A 505 -5.50 23.38 19.94
N SER A 506 -6.59 22.61 19.86
CA SER A 506 -6.54 21.16 20.12
C SER A 506 -5.95 20.36 18.94
N LEU A 507 -6.09 20.83 17.70
CA LEU A 507 -5.60 20.13 16.51
C LEU A 507 -4.08 20.29 16.28
N THR A 508 -3.45 21.35 16.78
CA THR A 508 -2.01 21.58 16.61
C THR A 508 -1.12 20.95 17.69
N ARG A 509 -1.69 20.25 18.69
CA ARG A 509 -0.92 19.71 19.84
C ARG A 509 -0.62 18.21 19.77
N SER A 510 -0.81 17.58 18.62
CA SER A 510 -0.33 16.21 18.36
C SER A 510 1.16 16.26 17.98
N ARG A 511 2.02 16.30 19.00
CA ARG A 511 3.47 16.07 18.85
C ARG A 511 3.72 14.62 18.41
N PRO A 512 4.66 14.36 17.49
CA PRO A 512 5.12 13.01 17.21
C PRO A 512 5.89 12.48 18.42
N LEU A 513 5.47 11.33 18.94
CA LEU A 513 6.20 10.54 19.92
C LEU A 513 7.22 9.68 19.16
N ASP A 514 8.34 10.29 18.78
CA ASP A 514 9.55 9.55 18.40
C ASP A 514 10.67 10.00 19.32
N GLU A 515 11.06 9.11 20.23
CA GLU A 515 12.41 8.91 20.79
C GLU A 515 12.30 7.94 21.97
N VAL A 516 12.37 6.64 21.68
CA VAL A 516 12.78 5.62 22.64
C VAL A 516 14.26 5.34 22.36
N PRO A 517 15.19 5.62 23.30
CA PRO A 517 16.59 5.31 23.08
C PRO A 517 16.83 3.79 23.22
N ALA A 518 17.82 3.33 22.47
CA ALA A 518 18.21 1.95 22.20
C ALA A 518 18.41 1.04 23.43
#